data_AF-A0A2Z5BQ94-F1
#
_entry.id   AF-A0A2Z5BQ94-F1
#
_cell.length_a   1.000
_cell.length_b   1.000
_cell.length_c   1.000
_cell.angle_alpha   90.00
_cell.angle_beta   90.00
_cell.angle_gamma   90.00
#
_symmetry.space_group_name_H-M   'P 1'
#
loop_
_entity.id
_entity.type
_entity.pdbx_description
1 polymer ?
#
loop_
_entity_poly.entity_id
_entity_poly.type
_entity_poly.pdbx_seq_one_letter_code
_entity_poly.pdbx_strand_id
1 'polypeptide(L)' 'MGVSFPTGAVSLTTAEGDTVLLRVCDLCGAAVLDADDTDLAFHKRWHRMTGSGNWVDPATGHLHGPGAAAFGADASS' A
#
# COMPACT_ATOMS: atom_id res chain seq x y z
N MET A 1 -1.65 -3.68 18.27
CA MET A 1 -0.41 -4.14 17.61
C MET A 1 -0.40 -3.55 16.22
N GLY A 2 0.53 -2.66 15.90
CA GLY A 2 0.59 -2.00 14.59
C GLY A 2 1.35 -2.87 13.58
N VAL A 3 0.84 -2.94 12.35
CA VAL A 3 1.54 -3.59 11.25
C VAL A 3 2.80 -2.76 10.93
N SER A 4 3.99 -3.34 11.10
CA SER A 4 5.24 -2.69 10.71
C SER A 4 5.54 -3.02 9.26
N PHE A 5 5.42 -2.03 8.39
CA PHE A 5 5.86 -2.17 7.01
C PHE A 5 7.38 -1.96 6.92
N PRO A 6 8.10 -2.83 6.19
CA PRO A 6 9.50 -2.58 5.90
C PRO A 6 9.66 -1.28 5.11
N THR A 7 10.60 -0.43 5.52
CA THR A 7 10.90 0.87 4.89
C THR A 7 11.66 0.75 3.56
N GLY A 8 11.98 -0.46 3.12
CA GLY A 8 12.76 -0.75 1.92
C GLY A 8 12.15 -1.85 1.07
N ALA A 9 12.82 -2.15 -0.05
CA ALA A 9 12.43 -3.27 -0.89
C ALA A 9 12.66 -4.60 -0.17
N VAL A 10 11.76 -5.55 -0.38
CA VAL A 10 11.89 -6.94 0.08
C VAL A 10 12.22 -7.80 -1.14
N SER A 11 13.30 -8.57 -1.08
CA SER A 11 13.61 -9.55 -2.11
C SER A 11 12.89 -10.86 -1.81
N LEU A 12 12.22 -11.42 -2.80
CA LEU A 12 11.68 -12.78 -2.76
C LEU A 12 12.38 -13.64 -3.81
N THR A 13 12.78 -14.84 -3.41
CA THR A 13 13.27 -15.85 -4.35
C THR A 13 12.13 -16.83 -4.64
N THR A 14 11.79 -17.01 -5.91
CA THR A 14 10.78 -17.97 -6.35
C THR A 14 11.28 -19.40 -6.18
N ALA A 15 10.38 -20.38 -6.25
CA ALA A 15 10.77 -21.79 -6.18
C ALA A 15 11.69 -22.19 -7.36
N GLU A 16 11.57 -21.46 -8.47
CA GLU A 16 12.36 -21.62 -9.69
C GLU A 16 13.73 -20.93 -9.62
N GLY A 17 13.99 -20.14 -8.56
CA GLY A 17 15.26 -19.45 -8.32
C GLY A 17 15.31 -18.00 -8.81
N ASP A 18 14.22 -17.46 -9.35
CA ASP A 18 14.15 -16.07 -9.77
C ASP A 18 14.09 -15.15 -8.55
N THR A 19 14.73 -13.98 -8.62
CA THR A 19 14.63 -12.98 -7.55
C THR A 19 13.78 -11.82 -8.01
N VAL A 20 12.71 -11.53 -7.28
CA VAL A 20 11.85 -10.35 -7.49
C VAL A 20 11.99 -9.38 -6.33
N LEU A 21 11.92 -8.09 -6.63
CA LEU A 21 11.89 -7.05 -5.63
C LEU A 21 10.44 -6.62 -5.42
N LEU A 22 10.02 -6.55 -4.16
CA LEU A 22 8.72 -6.01 -3.76
C LEU A 22 8.91 -4.69 -3.03
N ARG A 23 8.03 -3.73 -3.28
CA ARG A 23 7.90 -2.50 -2.49
C ARG A 23 6.52 -2.40 -1.91
N VAL A 24 6.43 -2.00 -0.64
CA VAL A 24 5.13 -1.75 0.00
C VAL A 24 4.64 -0.36 -0.38
N CYS A 25 3.39 -0.26 -0.82
CA CYS A 25 2.70 1.00 -0.99
C CYS A 25 2.30 1.57 0.37
N ASP A 26 2.86 2.72 0.70
CA ASP A 26 2.54 3.52 1.89
C ASP A 26 1.09 4.05 1.91
N LEU A 27 0.42 4.08 0.76
CA LEU A 27 -0.97 4.55 0.67
C LEU A 27 -2.00 3.48 0.97
N CYS A 28 -1.80 2.23 0.54
CA CYS A 28 -2.80 1.16 0.64
C CYS A 28 -2.31 -0.12 1.35
N GLY A 29 -1.02 -0.19 1.71
CA GLY A 29 -0.39 -1.36 2.31
C GLY A 29 -0.06 -2.51 1.34
N ALA A 30 -0.43 -2.40 0.05
CA ALA A 30 -0.17 -3.46 -0.93
C ALA A 30 1.33 -3.61 -1.23
N ALA A 31 1.81 -4.84 -1.32
CA ALA A 31 3.13 -5.13 -1.88
C ALA A 31 3.03 -5.12 -3.42
N VAL A 32 3.88 -4.33 -4.06
CA VAL A 32 3.94 -4.14 -5.52
C VAL A 32 5.28 -4.69 -6.01
N LEU A 33 5.26 -5.51 -7.06
CA LEU A 33 6.48 -5.92 -7.74
C LEU A 33 7.19 -4.70 -8.32
N ASP A 34 8.52 -4.69 -8.26
CA ASP A 34 9.40 -3.78 -8.98
C ASP A 34 9.81 -4.50 -10.29
N ALA A 35 9.08 -4.22 -11.37
CA ALA A 35 9.30 -4.78 -12.71
C ALA A 35 9.14 -3.69 -13.78
N ASP A 36 9.65 -3.90 -14.99
CA ASP A 36 9.75 -2.86 -16.04
C ASP A 36 8.41 -2.14 -16.33
N ASP A 37 7.29 -2.86 -16.25
CA ASP A 37 5.94 -2.32 -16.52
C ASP A 37 5.05 -2.18 -15.27
N THR A 38 5.53 -2.61 -14.11
CA THR A 38 4.81 -2.46 -12.84
C THR A 38 5.77 -1.95 -11.80
N ASP A 39 5.66 -0.67 -11.44
CA ASP A 39 6.44 -0.10 -10.36
C ASP A 39 5.54 0.60 -9.34
N LEU A 40 6.13 0.92 -8.19
CA LEU A 40 5.45 1.65 -7.13
C LEU A 40 4.93 3.02 -7.62
N ALA A 41 5.61 3.65 -8.58
CA ALA A 41 5.18 4.94 -9.13
C ALA A 41 3.89 4.83 -9.94
N PHE A 42 3.76 3.81 -10.79
CA PHE A 42 2.55 3.49 -11.53
C PHE A 42 1.40 3.15 -10.58
N HIS A 43 1.64 2.32 -9.57
CA HIS A 43 0.63 1.98 -8.57
C HIS A 43 0.13 3.22 -7.80
N LYS A 44 1.04 4.12 -7.40
CA LYS A 44 0.67 5.40 -6.78
C LYS A 44 -0.11 6.33 -7.75
N ARG A 45 0.23 6.32 -9.04
CA ARG A 45 -0.55 7.04 -10.08
C ARG A 45 -1.97 6.49 -10.21
N TRP A 46 -2.12 5.17 -10.21
CA TRP A 46 -3.43 4.51 -10.25
C TRP A 46 -4.34 4.95 -9.10
N HIS A 47 -3.81 4.98 -7.86
CA HIS A 47 -4.55 5.48 -6.71
C HIS A 47 -5.02 6.93 -6.88
N ARG A 48 -4.16 7.81 -7.40
CA ARG A 48 -4.53 9.20 -7.65
C ARG A 48 -5.64 9.31 -8.70
N MET A 49 -5.59 8.51 -9.76
CA MET A 49 -6.60 8.53 -10.83
C MET A 49 -7.95 7.96 -10.37
N THR A 50 -7.94 6.93 -9.52
CA THR A 50 -9.16 6.19 -9.15
C THR A 50 -9.71 6.55 -7.78
N GLY A 51 -8.99 7.33 -6.98
CA GLY A 51 -9.34 7.60 -5.58
C GLY A 51 -9.16 6.40 -4.64
N SER A 52 -8.61 5.28 -5.14
CA SER A 52 -8.43 4.03 -4.38
C SER A 52 -7.28 4.07 -3.36
N GLY A 53 -6.63 5.23 -3.17
CA GLY A 53 -5.53 5.40 -2.21
C GLY A 53 -5.94 5.39 -0.74
N ASN A 54 -7.16 4.95 -0.45
CA ASN A 54 -7.70 4.76 0.88
C ASN A 54 -7.75 3.25 1.16
N TRP A 55 -7.19 2.81 2.28
CA TRP A 55 -7.39 1.44 2.77
C TRP A 55 -7.76 1.43 4.24
N VAL A 56 -8.54 0.43 4.64
CA VAL A 56 -8.95 0.22 6.03
C VAL A 56 -8.07 -0.87 6.62
N ASP A 57 -7.39 -0.57 7.73
CA ASP A 57 -6.72 -1.59 8.53
C ASP A 57 -7.76 -2.54 9.12
N PRO A 58 -7.80 -3.83 8.72
CA PRO A 58 -8.81 -4.75 9.21
C PRO A 58 -8.68 -5.07 10.70
N ALA A 59 -7.50 -4.86 11.30
CA ALA A 59 -7.28 -5.11 12.73
C ALA A 59 -7.76 -3.95 13.60
N THR A 60 -7.75 -2.71 13.07
CA THR A 60 -8.06 -1.50 13.85
C THR A 60 -9.26 -0.72 13.32
N GLY A 61 -9.76 -1.06 12.14
CA GLY A 61 -10.78 -0.29 11.41
C GLY A 61 -10.27 1.07 10.91
N HIS A 62 -8.98 1.37 11.07
CA HIS A 62 -8.44 2.70 10.77
C HIS A 62 -8.30 2.91 9.26
N LEU A 63 -8.90 3.98 8.75
CA LEU A 63 -8.71 4.39 7.36
C LEU A 63 -7.36 5.12 7.23
N HIS A 64 -6.50 4.59 6.38
CA HIS A 64 -5.26 5.21 5.96
C HIS A 64 -5.43 5.76 4.55
N GLY A 65 -4.86 6.94 4.30
CA GLY A 65 -4.90 7.60 2.99
C GLY A 65 -5.48 9.02 3.05
N PRO A 66 -5.57 9.71 1.90
CA PRO A 66 -6.05 11.10 1.84
C PRO A 66 -7.49 11.28 2.36
N GLY A 67 -8.32 10.23 2.30
CA GLY A 67 -9.68 10.22 2.83
C GLY A 67 -9.79 10.05 4.35
N ALA A 68 -8.69 9.72 5.04
CA ALA A 68 -8.67 9.54 6.50
C ALA A 68 -9.12 10.81 7.26
N ALA A 69 -8.71 11.99 6.76
CA ALA A 69 -9.07 13.27 7.36
C ALA A 69 -10.58 13.56 7.27
N ALA A 70 -11.25 13.08 6.22
CA ALA A 70 -12.71 13.21 6.07
C ALA A 70 -13.46 12.19 6.93
N PHE A 71 -12.97 10.95 7.01
CA PHE A 71 -13.58 9.88 7.81
C PHE A 71 -13.61 10.17 9.33
N GLY A 72 -12.57 10.83 9.86
CA GLY A 72 -12.53 11.21 11.27
C GLY A 72 -13.52 12.33 11.64
N ALA A 73 -13.94 13.15 10.68
CA ALA A 73 -14.89 14.24 10.91
C ALA A 73 -16.34 13.74 11.07
N ASP A 74 -16.72 12.66 10.40
CA ASP A 74 -18.06 12.05 10.51
C ASP A 74 -18.22 11.12 11.74
N ALA A 75 -17.13 10.64 12.33
CA ALA A 75 -17.19 9.76 13.50
C ALA A 75 -17.44 10.50 14.84
N SER A 76 -17.58 11.84 14.80
CA SER A 76 -17.79 12.69 15.98
C SER A 76 -19.17 13.37 16.03
N SER A 77 -20.14 12.91 15.23
CA SER A 77 -21.56 13.33 15.30
C SER A 77 -22.44 12.31 16.00
#